data_AF-A0A820LZL9-F1
#
_entry.id   AF-A0A820LZL9-F1
#
_cell.length_a   1.000
_cell.length_b   1.000
_cell.length_c   1.000
_cell.angle_alpha   90.00
_cell.angle_beta   90.00
_cell.angle_gamma   90.00
#
_symmetry.space_group_name_H-M   'P 1'
#
loop_
_entity.id
_entity.type
_entity.pdbx_description
1 polymer ?
#
loop_
_entity_poly.entity_id
_entity_poly.type
_entity_poly.pdbx_seq_one_letter_code
_entity_poly.pdbx_strand_id
1 'polypeptide(L)'
;SRSIPFEIEIIDSVDDYVQLMKAIFDFDKIRNLLVGGNGKFPIMINALSGVMGPYVLRIFHEELNAKDAVTVKNCKPLEDFGGHHPDPNLTYAHELVEDMEHGDYEFGAAFDGDGDRNMILGKGGFFVTPCDSLA
;
A
#
# COMPACT_ATOMS: atom_id res chain seq x y z
N SER A 1 -38.32 25.68 -20.56
CA SER A 1 -37.89 24.79 -19.46
C SER A 1 -36.72 25.45 -18.75
N ARG A 2 -36.66 25.46 -17.41
CA ARG A 2 -35.43 25.86 -16.71
C ARG A 2 -34.49 24.65 -16.73
N SER A 3 -33.37 24.73 -17.44
CA SER A 3 -32.31 23.72 -17.35
C SER A 3 -31.66 23.86 -15.97
N ILE A 4 -31.65 22.77 -15.21
CA ILE A 4 -30.82 22.70 -14.00
C ILE A 4 -29.36 22.68 -14.49
N PRO A 5 -28.47 23.52 -13.94
CA PRO A 5 -27.06 23.53 -14.33
C PRO A 5 -26.40 22.18 -13.99
N PHE A 6 -25.56 21.71 -14.90
CA PHE A 6 -24.72 20.52 -14.70
C PHE A 6 -23.51 20.91 -13.85
N GLU A 7 -23.26 20.16 -12.77
CA GLU A 7 -22.21 20.41 -11.80
C GLU A 7 -21.23 19.25 -11.78
N ILE A 8 -19.93 19.56 -11.69
CA ILE A 8 -18.85 18.59 -11.50
C ILE A 8 -18.11 18.99 -10.23
N GLU A 9 -17.93 18.04 -9.33
CA GLU A 9 -17.09 18.18 -8.15
C GLU A 9 -15.81 17.35 -8.34
N ILE A 10 -14.65 17.97 -8.05
CA ILE A 10 -13.36 17.29 -8.02
C ILE A 10 -12.99 17.16 -6.55
N ILE A 11 -12.94 15.92 -6.07
CA ILE A 11 -12.61 15.59 -4.69
C ILE A 11 -11.15 15.14 -4.57
N ASP A 12 -10.62 15.18 -3.34
CA ASP A 12 -9.36 14.51 -3.03
C ASP A 12 -9.53 12.99 -3.19
N SER A 13 -8.56 12.33 -3.83
CA SER A 13 -8.68 10.91 -4.14
C SER A 13 -8.65 10.02 -2.89
N VAL A 14 -8.14 10.50 -1.76
CA VAL A 14 -7.72 9.67 -0.63
C VAL A 14 -8.47 10.00 0.67
N ASP A 15 -8.92 11.25 0.86
CA ASP A 15 -9.49 11.73 2.13
C ASP A 15 -10.66 10.86 2.64
N ASP A 16 -11.70 10.64 1.84
CA ASP A 16 -12.86 9.84 2.25
C ASP A 16 -12.47 8.39 2.59
N TYR A 17 -11.55 7.82 1.81
CA TYR A 17 -11.04 6.48 2.04
C TYR A 17 -10.27 6.38 3.36
N VAL A 18 -9.42 7.37 3.68
CA VAL A 18 -8.71 7.44 4.96
C VAL A 18 -9.67 7.52 6.14
N GLN A 19 -10.74 8.30 6.02
CA GLN A 19 -11.77 8.36 7.07
C GLN A 19 -12.45 7.00 7.28
N LEU A 20 -12.78 6.30 6.19
CA LEU A 20 -13.32 4.95 6.27
C LEU A 20 -12.33 3.98 6.94
N MET A 21 -11.04 4.02 6.57
CA MET A 21 -10.02 3.15 7.17
C MET A 21 -9.86 3.42 8.67
N LYS A 22 -9.87 4.68 9.11
CA LYS A 22 -9.82 5.05 10.53
C LYS A 22 -11.06 4.60 11.31
N ALA A 23 -12.21 4.45 10.64
CA ALA A 23 -13.42 3.92 11.27
C ALA A 23 -13.39 2.39 11.41
N ILE A 24 -12.63 1.68 10.56
CA ILE A 24 -12.53 0.22 10.56
C ILE A 24 -11.38 -0.27 11.47
N PHE A 25 -10.23 0.41 11.43
CA PHE A 25 -9.01 -0.04 12.09
C PHE A 25 -8.54 0.88 13.22
N ASP A 26 -7.89 0.30 14.23
CA ASP A 26 -7.24 1.04 15.32
C ASP A 26 -5.86 1.55 14.85
N PHE A 27 -5.83 2.77 14.33
CA PHE A 27 -4.60 3.40 13.80
C PHE A 27 -3.53 3.58 14.89
N ASP A 28 -3.92 3.80 16.15
CA ASP A 28 -2.94 3.93 17.24
C ASP A 28 -2.22 2.61 17.49
N LYS A 29 -2.92 1.47 17.44
CA LYS A 29 -2.28 0.14 17.55
C LYS A 29 -1.39 -0.16 16.35
N ILE A 30 -1.82 0.15 15.12
CA ILE A 30 -1.00 -0.06 13.93
C ILE A 30 0.27 0.79 14.01
N ARG A 31 0.14 2.08 14.36
CA ARG A 31 1.30 2.95 14.59
C ARG A 31 2.22 2.38 15.67
N ASN A 32 1.67 1.93 16.80
CA ASN A 32 2.47 1.35 17.88
C ASN A 32 3.19 0.06 17.46
N LEU A 33 2.63 -0.74 16.54
CA LEU A 33 3.34 -1.88 15.95
C LEU A 33 4.51 -1.41 15.08
N LEU A 34 4.29 -0.42 14.21
CA LEU A 34 5.29 0.02 13.23
C LEU A 34 6.46 0.78 13.87
N VAL A 35 6.16 1.71 14.78
CA VAL A 35 7.14 2.67 15.32
C VAL A 35 7.18 2.76 16.85
N GLY A 36 6.46 1.89 17.57
CA GLY A 36 6.33 1.97 19.03
C GLY A 36 7.52 1.44 19.83
N GLY A 37 7.38 1.48 21.16
CA GLY A 37 8.47 1.31 22.14
C GLY A 37 9.15 -0.06 22.25
N ASN A 38 8.69 -1.08 21.50
CA ASN A 38 9.29 -2.42 21.49
C ASN A 38 10.26 -2.67 20.33
N GLY A 39 10.54 -1.64 19.51
CA GLY A 39 11.35 -1.75 18.30
C GLY A 39 10.52 -1.44 17.05
N LYS A 40 11.21 -1.17 15.94
CA LYS A 40 10.54 -0.96 14.64
C LYS A 40 10.10 -2.30 14.07
N PHE A 41 8.91 -2.35 13.48
CA PHE A 41 8.47 -3.46 12.64
C PHE A 41 8.64 -3.01 11.17
N PRO A 42 9.83 -3.19 10.57
CA PRO A 42 10.12 -2.68 9.24
C PRO A 42 9.27 -3.39 8.20
N ILE A 43 8.53 -2.62 7.40
CA ILE A 43 7.71 -3.15 6.32
C ILE A 43 8.06 -2.46 5.00
N MET A 44 7.72 -3.14 3.91
CA MET A 44 7.92 -2.63 2.56
C MET A 44 6.65 -2.73 1.73
N ILE A 45 6.29 -1.64 1.07
CA ILE A 45 5.08 -1.57 0.25
C ILE A 45 5.45 -1.10 -1.16
N ASN A 46 5.09 -1.89 -2.16
CA ASN A 46 5.30 -1.56 -3.57
C ASN A 46 3.95 -1.34 -4.26
N ALA A 47 3.69 -0.10 -4.70
CA ALA A 47 2.42 0.23 -5.36
C ALA A 47 2.45 0.02 -6.89
N LEU A 48 3.54 -0.56 -7.43
CA LEU A 48 3.72 -0.87 -8.85
C LEU A 48 3.38 0.29 -9.81
N SER A 49 3.63 1.53 -9.37
CA SER A 49 3.31 2.76 -10.09
C SER A 49 1.82 2.90 -10.44
N GLY A 50 0.95 2.19 -9.72
CA GLY A 50 -0.50 2.22 -9.83
C GLY A 50 -1.17 3.24 -8.90
N VAL A 51 -2.49 3.16 -8.79
CA VAL A 51 -3.32 4.15 -8.08
C VAL A 51 -3.09 4.15 -6.57
N MET A 52 -2.60 3.05 -6.00
CA MET A 52 -2.40 2.91 -4.55
C MET A 52 -1.28 3.79 -3.99
N GLY A 53 -0.41 4.36 -4.83
CA GLY A 53 0.73 5.17 -4.39
C GLY A 53 0.37 6.30 -3.41
N PRO A 54 -0.53 7.24 -3.76
CA PRO A 54 -1.01 8.29 -2.86
C PRO A 54 -1.66 7.75 -1.58
N TYR A 55 -2.39 6.64 -1.64
CA TYR A 55 -3.03 6.02 -0.47
C TYR A 55 -2.00 5.48 0.51
N VAL A 56 -0.96 4.79 -0.01
CA VAL A 56 0.13 4.26 0.80
C VAL A 56 0.87 5.39 1.51
N LEU A 57 1.23 6.45 0.79
CA LEU A 57 1.90 7.60 1.38
C LEU A 57 1.03 8.28 2.44
N ARG A 58 -0.22 8.59 2.11
CA ARG A 58 -1.13 9.23 3.05
C ARG A 58 -1.35 8.38 4.31
N ILE A 59 -1.68 7.10 4.17
CA ILE A 59 -1.99 6.24 5.32
C ILE A 59 -0.74 5.96 6.14
N PHE A 60 0.34 5.46 5.53
CA PHE A 60 1.49 4.96 6.28
C PHE A 60 2.47 6.06 6.68
N HIS A 61 2.76 7.01 5.79
CA HIS A 61 3.74 8.06 6.11
C HIS A 61 3.13 9.21 6.89
N GLU A 62 1.91 9.64 6.55
CA GLU A 62 1.29 10.81 7.18
C GLU A 62 0.40 10.41 8.37
N GLU A 63 -0.64 9.61 8.15
CA GLU A 63 -1.65 9.31 9.19
C GLU A 63 -1.10 8.40 10.30
N LEU A 64 -0.32 7.38 9.93
CA LEU A 64 0.35 6.50 10.89
C LEU A 64 1.72 7.04 11.35
N ASN A 65 2.22 8.13 10.74
CA ASN A 65 3.54 8.72 11.03
C ASN A 65 4.68 7.67 11.04
N ALA A 66 4.64 6.73 10.10
CA ALA A 66 5.49 5.54 10.10
C ALA A 66 6.56 5.54 8.98
N LYS A 67 6.90 6.70 8.42
CA LYS A 67 7.88 6.83 7.32
C LYS A 67 9.23 6.13 7.59
N ASP A 68 9.66 6.09 8.85
CA ASP A 68 10.96 5.53 9.24
C ASP A 68 10.91 4.00 9.48
N ALA A 69 9.72 3.38 9.37
CA ALA A 69 9.48 1.94 9.46
C ALA A 69 8.83 1.37 8.19
N VAL A 70 8.26 2.22 7.33
CA VAL A 70 7.58 1.82 6.10
C VAL A 70 8.37 2.31 4.90
N THR A 71 9.16 1.41 4.31
CA THR A 71 9.79 1.64 3.01
C THR A 71 8.72 1.55 1.93
N VAL A 72 8.69 2.52 1.02
CA VAL A 72 7.72 2.56 -0.08
C VAL A 72 8.44 2.56 -1.43
N LYS A 73 7.92 1.80 -2.39
CA LYS A 73 8.41 1.77 -3.77
C LYS A 73 7.29 2.03 -4.75
N ASN A 74 7.66 2.62 -5.90
CA ASN A 74 6.77 2.85 -7.03
C ASN A 74 5.42 3.49 -6.63
N CYS A 75 5.43 4.44 -5.70
CA CYS A 75 4.23 5.11 -5.18
C CYS A 75 3.83 6.37 -5.95
N LYS A 76 4.47 6.65 -7.08
CA LYS A 76 4.04 7.69 -8.01
C LYS A 76 3.24 7.01 -9.13
N PRO A 77 1.95 7.34 -9.32
CA PRO A 77 1.19 6.82 -10.45
C PRO A 77 1.82 7.23 -11.78
N LEU A 78 1.96 6.29 -12.71
CA LEU A 78 2.48 6.50 -14.06
C LEU A 78 1.54 5.90 -15.10
N GLU A 79 1.37 6.57 -16.24
CA GLU A 79 0.46 6.13 -17.32
C GLU A 79 0.81 4.75 -17.89
N ASP A 80 2.10 4.39 -17.86
CA ASP A 80 2.64 3.11 -18.34
C ASP A 80 3.09 2.19 -17.20
N PHE A 81 2.80 2.54 -15.94
CA PHE A 81 3.25 1.83 -14.74
C PHE A 81 4.77 1.65 -14.65
N GLY A 82 5.55 2.53 -15.30
CA GLY A 82 7.01 2.38 -15.39
C GLY A 82 7.46 1.32 -16.41
N GLY A 83 6.59 0.95 -17.35
CA GLY A 83 6.84 -0.07 -18.38
C GLY A 83 6.65 -1.51 -17.89
N HIS A 84 6.05 -1.69 -16.71
CA HIS A 84 5.84 -2.99 -16.07
C HIS A 84 4.36 -3.36 -16.02
N HIS A 85 4.07 -4.64 -15.77
CA HIS A 85 2.70 -5.10 -15.55
C HIS A 85 2.33 -4.91 -14.07
N PRO A 86 1.32 -4.08 -13.73
CA PRO A 86 0.96 -3.81 -12.34
C PRO A 86 0.08 -4.95 -11.79
N ASP A 87 0.67 -6.14 -11.61
CA ASP A 87 -0.02 -7.33 -11.11
C ASP A 87 0.79 -7.97 -9.96
N PRO A 88 0.24 -8.06 -8.74
CA PRO A 88 0.97 -8.47 -7.56
C PRO A 88 1.06 -10.00 -7.50
N ASN A 89 2.08 -10.56 -8.13
CA ASN A 89 2.44 -11.97 -8.04
C ASN A 89 3.97 -12.15 -8.09
N LEU A 90 4.45 -13.37 -7.82
CA LEU A 90 5.90 -13.67 -7.75
C LEU A 90 6.66 -13.42 -9.06
N THR A 91 5.97 -13.31 -10.21
CA THR A 91 6.59 -13.02 -11.51
C THR A 91 6.73 -11.52 -11.76
N TYR A 92 5.65 -10.76 -11.61
CA TYR A 92 5.66 -9.33 -11.96
C TYR A 92 6.10 -8.41 -10.81
N ALA A 93 5.94 -8.82 -9.56
CA ALA A 93 6.43 -8.09 -8.38
C ALA A 93 7.80 -8.63 -7.91
N HIS A 94 8.64 -9.08 -8.84
CA HIS A 94 9.97 -9.67 -8.56
C HIS A 94 10.86 -8.76 -7.71
N GLU A 95 10.85 -7.44 -7.96
CA GLU A 95 11.64 -6.49 -7.18
C GLU A 95 11.28 -6.55 -5.69
N LEU A 96 9.98 -6.63 -5.36
CA LEU A 96 9.55 -6.76 -3.97
C LEU A 96 10.01 -8.10 -3.36
N VAL A 97 9.97 -9.19 -4.13
CA VAL A 97 10.45 -10.50 -3.67
C VAL A 97 11.95 -10.42 -3.34
N GLU A 98 12.77 -9.88 -4.25
CA GLU A 98 14.20 -9.72 -4.04
C GLU A 98 14.51 -8.84 -2.83
N ASP A 99 13.81 -7.72 -2.67
CA ASP A 99 14.01 -6.84 -1.52
C ASP A 99 13.62 -7.54 -0.20
N MET A 100 12.56 -8.35 -0.19
CA MET A 100 12.10 -9.10 0.99
C MET A 100 13.01 -10.29 1.33
N GLU A 101 13.65 -10.92 0.33
CA GLU A 101 14.61 -12.00 0.52
C GLU A 101 15.94 -11.50 1.12
N HIS A 102 16.40 -10.32 0.70
CA HIS A 102 17.73 -9.82 1.04
C HIS A 102 17.73 -8.65 2.04
N GLY A 103 16.59 -8.00 2.24
CA GLY A 103 16.41 -6.89 3.17
C GLY A 103 16.04 -7.33 4.59
N ASP A 104 16.12 -6.39 5.53
CA ASP A 104 15.66 -6.58 6.91
C ASP A 104 14.24 -6.04 7.06
N TYR A 105 13.28 -6.81 6.53
CA TYR A 105 11.85 -6.52 6.57
C TYR A 105 11.09 -7.67 7.19
N GLU A 106 10.10 -7.34 8.01
CA GLU A 106 9.22 -8.33 8.64
C GLU A 106 7.96 -8.60 7.78
N PHE A 107 7.56 -7.64 6.96
CA PHE A 107 6.37 -7.71 6.11
C PHE A 107 6.55 -6.96 4.79
N GLY A 108 6.07 -7.56 3.70
CA GLY A 108 6.06 -6.99 2.36
C GLY A 108 4.66 -7.03 1.75
N ALA A 109 4.28 -6.00 1.01
CA ALA A 109 3.05 -6.01 0.21
C ALA A 109 3.21 -5.35 -1.16
N ALA A 110 2.50 -5.89 -2.15
CA ALA A 110 2.32 -5.25 -3.45
C ALA A 110 0.83 -5.10 -3.79
N PHE A 111 0.48 -4.06 -4.54
CA PHE A 111 -0.86 -3.80 -5.05
C PHE A 111 -0.87 -3.81 -6.58
N ASP A 112 -2.01 -4.11 -7.19
CA ASP A 112 -2.21 -3.97 -8.63
C ASP A 112 -2.57 -2.53 -9.05
N GLY A 113 -2.85 -2.34 -10.34
CA GLY A 113 -3.00 -1.02 -10.96
C GLY A 113 -4.11 -0.16 -10.37
N ASP A 114 -5.28 -0.75 -10.07
CA ASP A 114 -6.44 -0.09 -9.47
C ASP A 114 -6.62 -0.39 -7.97
N GLY A 115 -5.81 -1.30 -7.41
CA GLY A 115 -5.62 -1.45 -5.96
C GLY A 115 -6.61 -2.40 -5.28
N ASP A 116 -7.33 -3.24 -6.01
CA ASP A 116 -8.27 -4.21 -5.45
C ASP A 116 -7.62 -5.58 -5.16
N ARG A 117 -6.43 -5.84 -5.71
CA ARG A 117 -5.62 -7.03 -5.43
C ARG A 117 -4.36 -6.70 -4.63
N ASN A 118 -3.95 -7.66 -3.81
CA ASN A 118 -2.74 -7.57 -3.02
C ASN A 118 -1.96 -8.89 -3.02
N MET A 119 -0.64 -8.78 -2.90
CA MET A 119 0.26 -9.87 -2.56
C MET A 119 0.91 -9.57 -1.22
N ILE A 120 1.03 -10.59 -0.37
CA ILE A 120 1.64 -10.47 0.96
C ILE A 120 2.87 -11.39 1.04
N LEU A 121 3.97 -10.83 1.56
CA LEU A 121 5.21 -11.54 1.85
C LEU A 121 5.56 -11.37 3.33
N GLY A 122 6.05 -12.45 3.95
CA GLY A 122 6.70 -12.43 5.25
C GLY A 122 8.22 -12.27 5.12
N LYS A 123 8.90 -12.22 6.27
CA LYS A 123 10.36 -12.16 6.39
C LYS A 123 11.07 -13.20 5.50
N GLY A 124 12.15 -12.80 4.84
CA GLY A 124 12.95 -13.66 3.96
C GLY A 124 12.21 -14.09 2.69
N GLY A 125 11.25 -13.29 2.23
CA GLY A 125 10.47 -13.57 1.01
C GLY A 125 9.41 -14.66 1.17
N PHE A 126 8.99 -14.99 2.40
CA PHE A 126 7.98 -16.02 2.63
C PHE A 126 6.66 -15.67 1.94
N PHE A 127 6.30 -16.40 0.88
CA PHE A 127 5.08 -16.14 0.14
C PHE A 127 3.83 -16.64 0.88
N VAL A 128 2.93 -15.71 1.21
CA VAL A 128 1.61 -16.04 1.74
C VAL A 128 0.67 -16.25 0.56
N THR A 129 0.17 -17.47 0.37
CA THR A 129 -0.75 -17.74 -0.73
C THR A 129 -2.07 -16.97 -0.50
N PRO A 130 -2.75 -16.48 -1.56
CA PRO A 130 -4.00 -15.73 -1.39
C PRO A 130 -5.10 -16.54 -0.66
N CYS A 131 -5.12 -17.86 -0.84
CA CYS A 131 -6.05 -18.75 -0.13
C CYS A 131 -5.76 -18.81 1.36
N ASP A 132 -4.49 -18.93 1.76
CA ASP A 132 -4.10 -18.97 3.17
C ASP A 132 -4.25 -17.60 3.85
N SER A 133 -4.12 -16.51 3.09
CA SER A 133 -4.39 -15.15 3.57
C SER A 133 -5.86 -14.94 3.96
N LEU A 134 -6.78 -15.64 3.27
CA LEU A 134 -8.22 -15.57 3.53
C LEU A 134 -8.69 -16.47 4.70
N ALA A 135 -8.00 -17.59 4.94
CA ALA A 135 -8.44 -18.67 5.84
C ALA A 135 -8.42 -18.30 7.32
#